data_AF-A0A6N2T0V3-F1
#
_entry.id   AF-A0A6N2T0V3-F1
#
_cell.length_a   1.000
_cell.length_b   1.000
_cell.length_c   1.000
_cell.angle_alpha   90.00
_cell.angle_beta   90.00
_cell.angle_gamma   90.00
#
_symmetry.space_group_name_H-M   'P 1'
#
loop_
_entity.id
_entity.type
_entity.pdbx_description
1 polymer ?
#
loop_
_entity_poly.entity_id
_entity_poly.type
_entity_poly.pdbx_seq_one_letter_code
_entity_poly.pdbx_strand_id
1 'polypeptide(L)'
;MIVRGSNSGVPLKRSENCLLRLLEGVAKRLESNTFDLEQMKHTCEKWTSGYKLLDNYNDAREKEFDKLKASANIGGMTHTISFIAILYGLVVGFYNISDPALAIMLGAPSIFLGIVAFGLTPYEKLTEQGKPYGLEVLGLYQYLQDFSNFSDRGAADLVLWDQYLVYATAMGISEKALQELAKADPQMTDHEWLDSNATNSLV
;
A
#
# COMPACT_ATOMS: atom_id res chain seq x y z
N MET A 1 -14.73 -10.40 -3.23
CA MET A 1 -13.54 -11.28 -3.39
C MET A 1 -13.98 -12.73 -3.29
N ILE A 2 -13.66 -13.60 -4.25
CA ILE A 2 -13.97 -15.04 -4.20
C ILE A 2 -12.78 -15.77 -3.57
N VAL A 3 -13.00 -16.55 -2.51
CA VAL A 3 -11.96 -17.36 -1.87
C VAL A 3 -12.00 -18.77 -2.46
N ARG A 4 -11.09 -19.07 -3.39
CA ARG A 4 -10.92 -20.41 -3.96
C ARG A 4 -9.45 -20.79 -3.86
N GLY A 5 -9.15 -21.93 -3.23
CA GLY A 5 -7.80 -22.48 -3.20
C GLY A 5 -7.34 -22.75 -4.63
N SER A 6 -6.30 -22.05 -5.08
CA SER A 6 -5.78 -22.21 -6.44
C SER A 6 -5.12 -23.57 -6.59
N ASN A 7 -5.61 -24.39 -7.53
CA ASN A 7 -4.99 -25.63 -7.99
C ASN A 7 -3.96 -25.39 -9.10
N SER A 8 -3.44 -24.16 -9.24
CA SER A 8 -2.29 -23.88 -10.10
C SER A 8 -1.04 -24.46 -9.43
N GLY A 9 -0.35 -25.41 -10.04
CA GLY A 9 0.82 -26.12 -9.48
C GLY A 9 2.06 -25.28 -9.13
N VAL A 10 1.92 -23.97 -8.91
CA VAL A 10 2.94 -23.06 -8.41
C VAL A 10 2.86 -23.03 -6.87
N PRO A 11 3.96 -23.32 -6.15
CA PRO A 11 3.97 -23.27 -4.70
C PRO A 11 3.78 -21.82 -4.22
N LEU A 12 2.78 -21.60 -3.38
CA LEU A 12 2.50 -20.29 -2.77
C LEU A 12 3.69 -19.81 -1.94
N LYS A 13 3.99 -18.51 -2.04
CA LYS A 13 4.92 -17.84 -1.12
C LYS A 13 4.39 -17.87 0.31
N ARG A 14 5.26 -17.58 1.28
CA ARG A 14 4.89 -17.66 2.69
C ARG A 14 3.84 -16.61 3.03
N SER A 15 3.99 -15.39 2.54
CA SER A 15 3.00 -14.31 2.68
C SER A 15 1.65 -14.68 2.06
N GLU A 16 1.66 -15.26 0.85
CA GLU A 16 0.46 -15.70 0.13
C GLU A 16 -0.30 -16.80 0.88
N ASN A 17 0.40 -17.77 1.45
CA ASN A 17 -0.21 -18.83 2.26
C ASN A 17 -0.82 -18.26 3.56
N CYS A 18 -0.13 -17.32 4.22
CA CYS A 18 -0.67 -16.62 5.39
C CYS A 18 -1.92 -15.80 5.03
N LEU A 19 -1.93 -15.12 3.88
CA LEU A 19 -3.09 -14.39 3.38
C LEU A 19 -4.25 -15.33 3.07
N LEU A 20 -4.00 -16.44 2.39
CA LEU A 20 -5.02 -17.44 2.08
C LEU A 20 -5.69 -17.96 3.36
N ARG A 21 -4.90 -18.29 4.39
CA ARG A 21 -5.44 -18.72 5.70
C ARG A 21 -6.29 -17.65 6.37
N LEU A 22 -5.90 -16.38 6.25
CA LEU A 22 -6.69 -15.26 6.76
C LEU A 22 -8.03 -15.18 6.04
N LEU A 23 -8.03 -15.26 4.71
CA LEU A 23 -9.22 -15.22 3.87
C LEU A 23 -10.16 -16.40 4.12
N GLU A 24 -9.62 -17.62 4.23
CA GLU A 24 -10.37 -18.82 4.60
C GLU A 24 -10.97 -18.69 6.01
N GLY A 25 -10.21 -18.12 6.95
CA GLY A 25 -10.67 -17.85 8.30
C GLY A 25 -11.86 -16.86 8.33
N VAL A 26 -11.85 -15.87 7.45
CA VAL A 26 -12.95 -14.90 7.30
C VAL A 26 -14.14 -15.54 6.58
N ALA A 27 -13.91 -16.24 5.47
CA ALA A 27 -14.94 -16.94 4.70
C ALA A 27 -15.76 -17.89 5.59
N LYS A 28 -15.07 -18.69 6.42
CA LYS A 28 -15.70 -19.64 7.34
C LYS A 28 -16.58 -18.97 8.39
N ARG A 29 -16.28 -17.71 8.74
CA ARG A 29 -17.04 -16.94 9.75
C ARG A 29 -18.23 -16.20 9.17
N LEU A 30 -18.13 -15.80 7.91
CA LEU A 30 -19.22 -15.18 7.16
C LEU A 30 -20.15 -16.21 6.51
N GLU A 31 -19.83 -17.50 6.63
CA GLU A 31 -20.54 -18.61 5.94
C GLU A 31 -20.70 -18.37 4.43
N SER A 32 -19.74 -17.64 3.86
CA SER A 32 -19.79 -17.18 2.48
C SER A 32 -18.42 -17.33 1.84
N ASN A 33 -18.41 -17.82 0.60
CA ASN A 33 -17.19 -17.89 -0.23
C ASN A 33 -16.85 -16.53 -0.87
N THR A 34 -17.75 -15.55 -0.74
CA THR A 34 -17.59 -14.18 -1.26
C THR A 34 -17.88 -13.15 -0.20
N PHE A 35 -16.95 -12.21 -0.03
CA PHE A 35 -17.11 -11.08 0.88
C PHE A 35 -16.35 -9.85 0.38
N ASP A 36 -16.70 -8.68 0.91
CA ASP A 36 -16.02 -7.42 0.67
C ASP A 36 -15.03 -7.07 1.80
N LEU A 37 -14.26 -5.98 1.62
CA LEU A 37 -13.26 -5.54 2.59
C LEU A 37 -13.88 -5.00 3.89
N GLU A 38 -15.11 -4.47 3.84
CA GLU A 38 -15.81 -3.97 5.02
C GLU A 38 -16.28 -5.12 5.92
N GLN A 39 -16.87 -6.15 5.31
CA GLN A 39 -17.25 -7.40 5.95
C GLN A 39 -16.04 -8.11 6.54
N MET A 40 -14.91 -8.14 5.81
CA MET A 40 -13.65 -8.67 6.32
C MET A 40 -13.17 -7.89 7.55
N LYS A 41 -13.13 -6.55 7.46
CA LYS A 41 -12.70 -5.67 8.55
C LYS A 41 -13.56 -5.89 9.80
N HIS A 42 -14.87 -5.84 9.67
CA HIS A 42 -15.81 -6.04 10.79
C HIS A 42 -15.69 -7.43 11.41
N THR A 43 -15.47 -8.45 10.58
CA THR A 43 -15.23 -9.81 11.06
C THR A 43 -13.91 -9.91 11.82
N CYS A 44 -12.84 -9.30 11.32
CA CYS A 44 -11.54 -9.26 11.97
C CYS A 44 -11.55 -8.48 13.29
N GLU A 45 -12.26 -7.35 13.35
CA GLU A 45 -12.40 -6.53 14.57
C GLU A 45 -13.10 -7.29 15.69
N LYS A 46 -14.14 -8.06 15.36
CA LYS A 46 -14.87 -8.89 16.33
C LYS A 46 -14.16 -10.20 16.68
N TRP A 47 -13.21 -10.62 15.85
CA TRP A 47 -12.53 -11.89 16.02
C TRP A 47 -11.33 -11.76 16.97
N THR A 48 -11.55 -12.20 18.22
CA THR A 48 -10.57 -12.18 19.32
C THR A 48 -9.21 -12.81 19.03
N SER A 49 -9.11 -13.73 18.07
CA SER A 49 -7.83 -14.32 17.63
C SER A 49 -7.47 -14.04 16.18
N GLY A 50 -8.29 -13.25 15.45
CA GLY A 50 -8.09 -12.92 14.05
C GLY A 50 -6.84 -12.09 13.81
N TYR A 51 -6.51 -11.22 14.78
CA TYR A 51 -5.28 -10.45 14.76
C TYR A 51 -4.04 -11.34 14.62
N LYS A 52 -4.03 -12.57 15.14
CA LYS A 52 -2.88 -13.48 15.01
C LYS A 52 -2.64 -13.91 13.56
N LEU A 53 -3.70 -14.10 12.78
CA LEU A 53 -3.56 -14.45 11.36
C LEU A 53 -3.10 -13.22 10.56
N LEU A 54 -3.65 -12.05 10.88
CA LEU A 54 -3.24 -10.79 10.29
C LEU A 54 -1.78 -10.47 10.60
N ASP A 55 -1.36 -10.68 11.85
CA ASP A 55 0.02 -10.50 12.32
C ASP A 55 0.97 -11.46 11.61
N ASN A 56 0.63 -12.75 11.52
CA ASN A 56 1.42 -13.72 10.75
C ASN A 56 1.55 -13.35 9.27
N TYR A 57 0.50 -12.79 8.67
CA TYR A 57 0.54 -12.27 7.29
C TYR A 57 1.47 -11.06 7.18
N ASN A 58 1.32 -10.08 8.06
CA ASN A 58 2.17 -8.88 8.10
C ASN A 58 3.64 -9.25 8.29
N ASP A 59 3.93 -10.14 9.24
CA ASP A 59 5.26 -10.68 9.50
C ASP A 59 5.88 -11.36 8.29
N ALA A 60 5.11 -12.20 7.60
CA ALA A 60 5.58 -12.93 6.43
C ALA A 60 5.84 -11.98 5.26
N ARG A 61 4.95 -11.01 5.05
CA ARG A 61 5.09 -9.94 4.05
C ARG A 61 6.33 -9.09 4.33
N GLU A 62 6.50 -8.62 5.56
CA GLU A 62 7.64 -7.77 5.95
C GLU A 62 8.96 -8.52 5.77
N LYS A 63 9.07 -9.76 6.24
CA LYS A 63 10.27 -10.59 6.03
C LYS A 63 10.58 -10.86 4.56
N GLU A 64 9.57 -10.99 3.70
CA GLU A 64 9.78 -11.14 2.25
C GLU A 64 10.19 -9.81 1.61
N PHE A 65 9.60 -8.70 2.03
CA PHE A 65 9.93 -7.36 1.54
C PHE A 65 11.33 -6.92 1.96
N ASP A 66 11.72 -7.16 3.21
CA ASP A 66 13.05 -6.86 3.75
C ASP A 66 14.16 -7.58 3.00
N LYS A 67 13.90 -8.82 2.53
CA LYS A 67 14.84 -9.56 1.68
C LYS A 67 15.13 -8.86 0.35
N LEU A 68 14.19 -8.07 -0.16
CA LEU A 68 14.38 -7.27 -1.37
C LEU A 68 15.27 -6.05 -1.12
N LYS A 69 15.49 -5.68 0.15
CA LYS A 69 16.23 -4.46 0.56
C LYS A 69 15.74 -3.22 -0.19
N ALA A 70 14.45 -3.18 -0.54
CA ALA A 70 13.90 -2.17 -1.44
C ALA A 70 13.74 -0.81 -0.75
N SER A 71 13.45 -0.79 0.55
CA SER A 71 13.51 0.42 1.37
C SER A 71 14.67 0.36 2.36
N ALA A 72 15.22 1.52 2.69
CA ALA A 72 16.13 1.69 3.81
C ALA A 72 15.59 2.74 4.76
N ASN A 73 15.68 2.44 6.05
CA ASN A 73 15.44 3.40 7.12
C ASN A 73 16.67 4.30 7.24
N ILE A 74 16.67 5.40 6.49
CA ILE A 74 17.69 6.45 6.55
C ILE A 74 17.28 7.54 7.57
N GLY A 75 15.98 7.59 7.89
CA GLY A 75 15.40 8.51 8.86
C GLY A 75 15.95 8.33 10.26
N GLY A 76 16.07 7.09 10.76
CA GLY A 76 16.49 6.82 12.14
C GLY A 76 17.83 7.48 12.52
N MET A 77 18.83 7.41 11.63
CA MET A 77 20.14 8.04 11.86
C MET A 77 20.07 9.56 11.68
N THR A 78 19.31 10.04 10.70
CA THR A 78 19.21 11.48 10.43
C THR A 78 18.42 12.23 11.52
N HIS A 79 17.36 11.62 12.04
CA HIS A 79 16.58 12.17 13.15
C HIS A 79 17.38 12.20 14.46
N THR A 80 18.22 11.19 14.74
CA THR A 80 19.07 11.20 15.94
C THR A 80 20.16 12.27 15.86
N ILE A 81 20.81 12.45 14.71
CA ILE A 81 21.78 13.54 14.48
C ILE A 81 21.10 14.91 14.60
N SER A 82 19.90 15.06 14.02
CA SER A 82 19.13 16.31 14.09
C SER A 82 18.75 16.67 15.53
N PHE A 83 18.35 15.67 16.33
CA PHE A 83 18.04 15.87 17.75
C PHE A 83 19.27 16.31 18.55
N ILE A 84 20.43 15.68 18.31
CA ILE A 84 21.70 16.07 18.95
C ILE A 84 22.09 17.51 18.56
N ALA A 85 21.94 17.90 17.29
CA ALA A 85 22.25 19.25 16.82
C ALA A 85 21.37 20.32 17.49
N ILE A 86 20.08 20.03 17.68
CA ILE A 86 19.15 20.93 18.37
C ILE A 86 19.52 21.04 19.87
N LEU A 87 19.80 19.90 20.53
CA LEU A 87 20.24 19.91 21.93
C LEU A 87 21.53 20.70 22.12
N TYR A 88 22.50 20.53 21.22
CA TYR A 88 23.74 21.27 21.24
C TYR A 88 23.49 22.78 21.16
N GLY A 89 22.69 23.23 20.21
CA GLY A 89 22.39 24.65 20.06
C GLY A 89 21.63 25.24 21.25
N LEU A 90 20.75 24.47 21.89
CA LEU A 90 20.09 24.88 23.14
C LEU A 90 21.10 25.01 24.30
N VAL A 91 21.99 24.03 24.48
CA VAL A 91 23.03 24.06 25.52
C VAL A 91 23.97 25.25 25.34
N VAL A 92 24.41 25.52 24.11
CA VAL A 92 25.24 26.68 23.77
C VAL A 92 24.50 27.99 24.06
N GLY A 93 23.20 28.05 23.73
CA GLY A 93 22.35 29.20 24.04
C GLY A 93 22.23 29.47 25.54
N PHE A 94 22.01 28.43 26.36
CA PHE A 94 21.91 28.55 27.81
C PHE A 94 23.25 28.92 28.46
N TYR A 95 24.35 28.32 28.01
CA TYR A 95 25.68 28.59 28.57
C TYR A 95 26.12 30.05 28.33
N ASN A 96 25.72 30.65 27.20
CA ASN A 96 26.08 32.01 26.81
C ASN A 96 24.94 33.02 27.06
N ILE A 97 24.06 32.80 28.04
CA ILE A 97 22.90 33.68 28.28
C ILE A 97 23.29 35.13 28.61
N SER A 98 24.49 35.36 29.13
CA SER A 98 25.02 36.69 29.42
C SER A 98 25.55 37.44 28.19
N ASP A 99 25.80 36.75 27.07
CA ASP A 99 26.19 37.34 25.79
C ASP A 99 25.28 36.80 24.66
N PRO A 100 24.17 37.50 24.38
CA PRO A 100 23.20 37.04 23.39
C PRO A 100 23.75 37.03 21.96
N ALA A 101 24.78 37.83 21.65
CA ALA A 101 25.36 37.87 20.31
C ALA A 101 26.12 36.56 20.02
N LEU A 102 26.94 36.10 20.97
CA LEU A 102 27.65 34.81 20.87
C LEU A 102 26.67 33.62 20.92
N ALA A 103 25.64 33.68 21.76
CA ALA A 103 24.61 32.66 21.86
C ALA A 103 23.86 32.45 20.54
N ILE A 104 23.46 33.53 19.87
CA ILE A 104 22.76 33.48 18.58
C ILE A 104 23.69 33.01 17.47
N MET A 105 24.93 33.52 17.43
CA MET A 105 25.88 33.20 16.36
C MET A 105 26.26 31.71 16.32
N LEU A 106 26.35 31.04 17.47
CA LEU A 106 26.73 29.63 17.58
C LEU A 106 25.52 28.69 17.71
N GLY A 107 24.48 29.11 18.45
CA GLY A 107 23.30 28.29 18.74
C GLY A 107 22.25 28.31 17.63
N ALA A 108 21.97 29.47 17.03
CA ALA A 108 20.88 29.56 16.05
C ALA A 108 21.14 28.75 14.76
N PRO A 109 22.36 28.74 14.18
CA PRO A 109 22.64 27.94 12.98
C PRO A 109 22.52 26.43 13.22
N SER A 110 22.94 25.93 14.38
CA SER A 110 22.87 24.50 14.71
C SER A 110 21.44 24.04 14.93
N ILE A 111 20.61 24.84 15.61
CA ILE A 111 19.17 24.59 15.75
C ILE A 111 18.48 24.63 14.39
N PHE A 112 18.79 25.63 13.55
CA PHE A 112 18.20 25.77 12.22
C PHE A 112 18.53 24.57 11.33
N LEU A 113 19.79 24.16 11.26
CA LEU A 113 20.20 22.97 10.50
C LEU A 113 19.53 21.70 11.03
N GLY A 114 19.41 21.54 12.34
CA GLY A 114 18.72 20.39 12.95
C GLY A 114 17.23 20.34 12.59
N ILE A 115 16.52 21.47 12.64
CA ILE A 115 15.10 21.56 12.27
C ILE A 115 14.90 21.27 10.78
N VAL A 116 15.73 21.87 9.92
CA VAL A 116 15.67 21.66 8.47
C VAL A 116 15.95 20.19 8.10
N ALA A 117 16.99 19.59 8.69
CA ALA A 117 17.32 18.19 8.46
C ALA A 117 16.21 17.24 8.95
N PHE A 118 15.58 17.56 10.09
CA PHE A 118 14.46 16.81 10.63
C PHE A 118 13.21 16.89 9.73
N GLY A 119 12.90 18.08 9.19
CA GLY A 119 11.70 18.30 8.38
C GLY A 119 11.79 17.82 6.94
N LEU A 120 12.99 17.85 6.34
CA LEU A 120 13.18 17.50 4.93
C LEU A 120 13.57 16.05 4.68
N THR A 121 14.02 15.33 5.71
CA THR A 121 14.48 13.94 5.53
C THR A 121 13.31 12.98 5.72
N PRO A 122 12.89 12.23 4.68
CA PRO A 122 11.88 11.21 4.83
C PRO A 122 12.42 10.05 5.68
N TYR A 123 11.53 9.44 6.47
CA TYR A 123 11.90 8.37 7.39
C TYR A 123 12.41 7.12 6.64
N GLU A 124 11.80 6.85 5.49
CA GLU A 124 12.16 5.76 4.58
C GLU A 124 12.50 6.32 3.20
N LYS A 125 13.55 5.78 2.58
CA LYS A 125 13.86 6.02 1.17
C LYS A 125 13.97 4.69 0.44
N LEU A 126 13.54 4.67 -0.83
CA LEU A 126 13.87 3.57 -1.72
C LEU A 126 15.38 3.49 -1.87
N THR A 127 15.94 2.29 -1.68
CA THR A 127 17.36 2.04 -1.95
C THR A 127 17.62 2.05 -3.45
N GLU A 128 18.90 2.10 -3.87
CA GLU A 128 19.26 1.89 -5.29
C GLU A 128 18.68 0.58 -5.85
N GLN A 129 18.57 -0.46 -5.02
CA GLN A 129 17.96 -1.74 -5.39
C GLN A 129 16.42 -1.67 -5.44
N GLY A 130 15.82 -0.79 -4.64
CA GLY A 130 14.37 -0.56 -4.58
C GLY A 130 13.80 0.34 -5.66
N LYS A 131 14.62 1.23 -6.24
CA LYS A 131 14.17 2.18 -7.28
C LYS A 131 13.51 1.49 -8.48
N PRO A 132 14.06 0.40 -9.06
CA PRO A 132 13.42 -0.30 -10.18
C PRO A 132 12.02 -0.81 -9.82
N TYR A 133 11.87 -1.46 -8.66
CA TYR A 133 10.56 -1.95 -8.20
C TYR A 133 9.55 -0.82 -8.00
N GLY A 134 9.99 0.31 -7.42
CA GLY A 134 9.13 1.49 -7.27
C GLY A 134 8.69 2.07 -8.61
N LEU A 135 9.58 2.10 -9.60
CA LEU A 135 9.29 2.56 -10.96
C LEU A 135 8.37 1.60 -11.71
N GLU A 136 8.53 0.28 -11.55
CA GLU A 136 7.63 -0.72 -12.13
C GLU A 136 6.21 -0.58 -11.59
N VAL A 137 6.05 -0.42 -10.27
CA VAL A 137 4.74 -0.19 -9.65
C VAL A 137 4.15 1.14 -10.11
N LEU A 138 4.96 2.20 -10.22
CA LEU A 138 4.50 3.49 -10.73
C LEU A 138 4.09 3.42 -12.21
N GLY A 139 4.85 2.69 -13.03
CA GLY A 139 4.52 2.47 -14.43
C GLY A 139 3.23 1.69 -14.60
N LEU A 140 3.03 0.64 -13.80
CA LEU A 140 1.76 -0.10 -13.76
C LEU A 140 0.60 0.80 -13.30
N TYR A 141 0.82 1.63 -12.28
CA TYR A 141 -0.18 2.60 -11.82
C TYR A 141 -0.59 3.57 -12.93
N GLN A 142 0.37 4.17 -13.62
CA GLN A 142 0.12 5.09 -14.74
C GLN A 142 -0.57 4.38 -15.90
N TYR A 143 -0.13 3.16 -16.23
CA TYR A 143 -0.78 2.33 -17.23
C TYR A 143 -2.25 2.06 -16.89
N LEU A 144 -2.56 1.62 -15.66
CA LEU A 144 -3.93 1.37 -15.23
C LEU A 144 -4.77 2.63 -15.21
N GLN A 145 -4.17 3.78 -14.89
CA GLN A 145 -4.83 5.07 -14.92
C GLN A 145 -5.18 5.49 -16.35
N ASP A 146 -4.25 5.39 -17.29
CA ASP A 146 -4.52 5.69 -18.70
C ASP A 146 -5.49 4.68 -19.33
N PHE A 147 -5.39 3.42 -18.93
CA PHE A 147 -6.27 2.34 -19.39
C PHE A 147 -7.70 2.44 -18.82
N SER A 148 -7.89 3.19 -17.73
CA SER A 148 -9.23 3.44 -17.15
C SER A 148 -10.09 4.40 -17.96
N ASN A 149 -9.54 5.07 -18.97
CA ASN A 149 -10.31 5.88 -19.89
C ASN A 149 -10.87 5.01 -21.04
N PHE A 150 -12.15 4.68 -20.96
CA PHE A 150 -12.85 3.81 -21.90
C PHE A 150 -13.48 4.52 -23.11
N SER A 151 -13.24 5.83 -23.28
CA SER A 151 -13.91 6.64 -24.32
C SER A 151 -13.70 6.18 -25.77
N ASP A 152 -12.64 5.42 -26.07
CA ASP A 152 -12.27 4.99 -27.44
C ASP A 152 -12.04 3.47 -27.58
N ARG A 153 -12.50 2.64 -26.64
CA ARG A 153 -12.04 1.23 -26.52
C ARG A 153 -13.17 0.19 -26.55
N GLY A 154 -12.89 -0.95 -27.18
CA GLY A 154 -13.88 -1.99 -27.51
C GLY A 154 -13.93 -3.17 -26.53
N ALA A 155 -14.82 -4.13 -26.76
CA ALA A 155 -15.08 -5.29 -25.88
C ALA A 155 -13.85 -6.18 -25.56
N ALA A 156 -12.78 -6.13 -26.36
CA ALA A 156 -11.53 -6.85 -26.07
C ALA A 156 -10.76 -6.26 -24.87
N ASP A 157 -10.90 -4.95 -24.62
CA ASP A 157 -10.25 -4.26 -23.50
C ASP A 157 -10.92 -4.63 -22.16
N LEU A 158 -12.20 -5.01 -22.17
CA LEU A 158 -12.97 -5.48 -21.02
C LEU A 158 -12.49 -6.82 -20.45
N VAL A 159 -12.07 -7.74 -21.32
CA VAL A 159 -11.55 -9.05 -20.88
C VAL A 159 -10.23 -8.88 -20.12
N LEU A 160 -9.40 -7.91 -20.52
CA LEU A 160 -8.17 -7.56 -19.79
C LEU A 160 -8.48 -6.96 -18.41
N TRP A 161 -9.58 -6.21 -18.29
CA TRP A 161 -9.99 -5.60 -17.03
C TRP A 161 -10.33 -6.60 -15.94
N ASP A 162 -10.83 -7.80 -16.25
CA ASP A 162 -11.11 -8.83 -15.23
C ASP A 162 -9.85 -9.15 -14.40
N GLN A 163 -8.71 -9.34 -15.07
CA GLN A 163 -7.43 -9.62 -14.41
C GLN A 163 -6.83 -8.37 -13.76
N TYR A 164 -6.95 -7.21 -14.40
CA TYR A 164 -6.40 -5.95 -13.88
C TYR A 164 -7.22 -5.33 -12.75
N LEU A 165 -8.50 -5.70 -12.58
CA LEU A 165 -9.38 -5.19 -11.53
C LEU A 165 -8.81 -5.51 -10.13
N VAL A 166 -8.17 -6.68 -9.98
CA VAL A 166 -7.53 -7.08 -8.73
C VAL A 166 -6.40 -6.11 -8.37
N TYR A 167 -5.55 -5.77 -9.35
CA TYR A 167 -4.45 -4.81 -9.17
C TYR A 167 -4.95 -3.37 -9.00
N ALA A 168 -5.95 -2.96 -9.77
CA ALA A 168 -6.57 -1.64 -9.67
C ALA A 168 -7.25 -1.45 -8.31
N THR A 169 -7.86 -2.50 -7.74
CA THR A 169 -8.43 -2.48 -6.40
C THR A 169 -7.33 -2.36 -5.34
N ALA A 170 -6.22 -3.07 -5.50
CA ALA A 170 -5.06 -2.93 -4.60
C ALA A 170 -4.44 -1.52 -4.65
N MET A 171 -4.52 -0.83 -5.78
CA MET A 171 -4.04 0.56 -5.96
C MET A 171 -5.11 1.64 -5.68
N GLY A 172 -6.36 1.27 -5.42
CA GLY A 172 -7.47 2.21 -5.16
C GLY A 172 -7.99 2.97 -6.39
N ILE A 173 -7.79 2.44 -7.60
CA ILE A 173 -8.25 3.06 -8.86
C ILE A 173 -9.52 2.36 -9.40
N SER A 174 -9.91 1.21 -8.85
CA SER A 174 -11.02 0.40 -9.34
C SER A 174 -12.35 1.16 -9.43
N GLU A 175 -12.66 2.03 -8.47
CA GLU A 175 -13.88 2.85 -8.50
C GLU A 175 -13.94 3.79 -9.71
N LYS A 176 -12.82 4.42 -10.06
CA LYS A 176 -12.73 5.30 -11.23
C LYS A 176 -12.89 4.51 -12.52
N ALA A 177 -12.23 3.36 -12.61
CA ALA A 177 -12.36 2.46 -13.76
C ALA A 177 -13.81 1.97 -13.94
N LEU A 178 -14.48 1.58 -12.85
CA LEU A 178 -15.89 1.16 -12.90
C LEU A 178 -16.84 2.30 -13.31
N GLN A 179 -16.60 3.52 -12.84
CA GLN A 179 -17.40 4.69 -13.23
C GLN A 179 -17.24 5.04 -14.71
N GLU A 180 -16.02 5.00 -15.24
CA GLU A 180 -15.77 5.24 -16.66
C GLU A 180 -16.28 4.09 -17.54
N LEU A 181 -16.22 2.85 -17.06
CA LEU A 181 -16.81 1.70 -17.73
C LEU A 181 -18.34 1.83 -17.83
N ALA A 182 -19.02 2.22 -16.74
CA ALA A 182 -20.46 2.44 -16.72
C ALA A 182 -20.93 3.59 -17.64
N LYS A 183 -20.05 4.58 -17.90
CA LYS A 183 -20.32 5.66 -18.86
C LYS A 183 -20.17 5.20 -20.32
N ALA A 184 -19.19 4.34 -20.59
CA ALA A 184 -18.89 3.85 -21.93
C ALA A 184 -19.91 2.80 -22.41
N ASP A 185 -20.43 1.98 -21.51
CA ASP A 185 -21.48 1.00 -21.82
C ASP A 185 -22.60 0.99 -20.75
N PRO A 186 -23.72 1.69 -21.01
CA PRO A 186 -24.88 1.70 -20.12
C PRO A 186 -25.52 0.31 -19.92
N GLN A 187 -25.30 -0.66 -20.83
CA GLN A 187 -25.94 -1.98 -20.79
C GLN A 187 -25.31 -2.89 -19.73
N MET A 188 -24.05 -2.66 -19.33
CA MET A 188 -23.38 -3.44 -18.29
C MET A 188 -23.76 -3.02 -16.85
N THR A 189 -24.57 -1.97 -16.71
CA THR A 189 -25.17 -1.58 -15.43
C THR A 189 -26.48 -2.35 -15.16
N ASP A 190 -26.96 -3.12 -16.13
CA ASP A 190 -28.22 -3.87 -16.02
C ASP A 190 -27.97 -5.22 -15.33
N HIS A 191 -28.54 -5.38 -14.13
CA HIS A 191 -28.37 -6.58 -13.30
C HIS A 191 -28.77 -7.87 -14.04
N GLU A 192 -29.78 -7.82 -14.93
CA GLU A 192 -30.24 -9.00 -15.70
C GLU A 192 -29.24 -9.46 -16.78
N TRP A 193 -28.44 -8.54 -17.33
CA TRP A 193 -27.42 -8.86 -18.35
C TRP A 193 -26.16 -9.49 -17.73
N LEU A 194 -25.77 -9.03 -16.52
CA LEU A 194 -24.63 -9.58 -15.78
C LEU A 194 -24.89 -11.03 -15.34
N ASP A 195 -26.09 -11.35 -14.85
CA ASP A 195 -26.44 -12.71 -14.43
C ASP A 195 -26.49 -13.72 -15.60
N SER A 196 -26.89 -13.26 -16.79
CA SER A 196 -26.99 -14.10 -17.99
C SER A 196 -25.65 -14.33 -18.71
N ASN A 197 -24.66 -13.45 -18.53
CA ASN A 197 -23.34 -13.58 -19.17
C ASN A 197 -22.21 -14.02 -18.22
N ALA A 198 -22.34 -13.78 -16.90
CA ALA A 198 -21.38 -14.29 -15.91
C ALA A 198 -21.37 -15.83 -15.82
N THR A 199 -22.50 -16.46 -16.15
CA THR A 199 -22.64 -17.93 -16.18
C THR A 199 -21.95 -18.59 -17.37
N ASN A 200 -21.72 -17.87 -18.48
CA ASN A 200 -20.99 -18.39 -19.65
C ASN A 200 -19.46 -18.30 -19.54
N SER A 201 -18.94 -17.66 -18.49
CA SER A 201 -17.50 -17.64 -18.19
C SER A 201 -17.04 -18.85 -17.34
N LEU A 202 -17.95 -19.82 -17.12
CA LEU A 202 -17.75 -21.02 -16.30
C LEU A 202 -17.47 -22.30 -17.12
N VAL A 203 -17.03 -22.20 -18.36
CA VAL A 203 -16.57 -23.34 -19.17
C VAL A 203 -15.08 -23.23 -19.46
#